data_AF-A0A829GRP8-F1
#
_entry.id   AF-A0A829GRP8-F1
#
_cell.length_a   1.000
_cell.length_b   1.000
_cell.length_c   1.000
_cell.angle_alpha   90.00
_cell.angle_beta   90.00
_cell.angle_gamma   90.00
#
_symmetry.space_group_name_H-M   'P 1'
#
loop_
_entity.id
_entity.type
_entity.pdbx_description
1 polymer ?
#
loop_
_entity_poly.entity_id
_entity_poly.type
_entity_poly.pdbx_seq_one_letter_code
_entity_poly.pdbx_strand_id
1 'polypeptide(L)'
;MNFETTIGLEVHVELKTKSKMFSPSPVTYGQEPNTQTNVIDWGFPGVLPSINRGAYQLGIMVGLALHADITRLTHFDRKNYFYPDNPKAYQITQSEKPLGTNGWVEIEVDGKKKKIGIAELHVEEDAGKNQHEDDGYSYVDLNRQGTP
;
A
#
# COMPACT_ATOMS: atom_id res chain seq x y z
N MET A 1 31.90 16.28 16.65
CA MET A 1 30.55 16.64 16.14
C MET A 1 29.63 16.74 17.34
N ASN A 2 28.82 17.80 17.44
CA ASN A 2 27.98 18.08 18.62
C ASN A 2 26.51 17.67 18.42
N PHE A 3 26.19 17.02 17.29
CA PHE A 3 24.86 16.56 16.95
C PHE A 3 24.92 15.16 16.35
N GLU A 4 23.83 14.43 16.50
CA GLU A 4 23.61 13.11 15.89
C GLU A 4 22.43 13.19 14.92
N THR A 5 22.63 12.76 13.68
CA THR A 5 21.57 12.72 12.66
C THR A 5 20.82 11.39 12.75
N THR A 6 19.50 11.47 13.00
CA THR A 6 18.61 10.31 12.99
C THR A 6 17.68 10.38 11.76
N ILE A 7 17.63 9.32 10.96
CA ILE A 7 16.82 9.23 9.74
C ILE A 7 15.90 8.02 9.85
N GLY A 8 14.60 8.21 9.58
CA GLY A 8 13.61 7.16 9.37
C GLY A 8 13.04 7.25 7.96
N LEU A 9 12.70 6.10 7.37
CA LEU A 9 12.11 6.01 6.04
C LEU A 9 10.76 5.30 6.13
N GLU A 10 9.80 5.81 5.36
CA GLU A 10 8.53 5.15 5.07
C GLU A 10 8.57 4.71 3.60
N VAL A 11 8.31 3.43 3.35
CA VAL A 11 8.46 2.84 2.01
C VAL A 11 7.17 2.12 1.64
N HIS A 12 6.58 2.52 0.51
CA HIS A 12 5.46 1.81 -0.11
C HIS A 12 5.98 0.98 -1.29
N VAL A 13 5.47 -0.23 -1.44
CA VAL A 13 5.87 -1.18 -2.48
C VAL A 13 4.63 -1.77 -3.13
N GLU A 14 4.43 -1.49 -4.42
CA GLU A 14 3.34 -2.11 -5.18
C GLU A 14 3.63 -3.61 -5.40
N LEU A 15 2.69 -4.46 -4.97
CA LEU A 15 2.79 -5.90 -5.10
C LEU A 15 2.36 -6.34 -6.50
N LYS A 16 3.24 -7.08 -7.18
CA LYS A 16 3.04 -7.60 -8.54
C LYS A 16 1.99 -8.71 -8.60
N THR A 17 0.74 -8.34 -8.42
CA THR A 17 -0.44 -9.19 -8.51
C THR A 17 -1.15 -9.01 -9.84
N LYS A 18 -2.08 -9.91 -10.18
CA LYS A 18 -2.90 -9.79 -11.40
C LYS A 18 -4.18 -8.98 -11.19
N SER A 19 -4.68 -8.95 -9.95
CA SER A 19 -5.90 -8.27 -9.55
C SER A 19 -5.65 -7.40 -8.33
N LYS A 20 -6.50 -6.41 -8.11
CA LYS A 20 -6.40 -5.45 -7.01
C LYS A 20 -6.52 -6.10 -5.62
N MET A 21 -6.24 -5.33 -4.56
CA MET A 21 -6.18 -5.79 -3.18
C MET A 21 -7.55 -6.19 -2.64
N PHE A 22 -8.58 -5.40 -2.96
CA PHE A 22 -9.95 -5.59 -2.45
C PHE A 22 -11.01 -5.71 -3.55
N SER A 23 -10.60 -5.83 -4.82
CA SER A 23 -11.50 -5.94 -5.97
C SER A 23 -10.92 -6.85 -7.05
N PRO A 24 -11.76 -7.43 -7.93
CA PRO A 24 -11.31 -8.30 -9.01
C PRO A 24 -10.70 -7.56 -10.21
N SER A 25 -10.67 -6.22 -10.22
CA SER A 25 -10.11 -5.45 -11.35
C SER A 25 -8.63 -5.76 -11.56
N PRO A 26 -8.11 -5.63 -12.79
CA PRO A 26 -6.71 -5.90 -13.08
C PRO A 26 -5.77 -4.86 -12.44
N VAL A 27 -4.54 -5.27 -12.16
CA VAL A 27 -3.41 -4.35 -11.92
C VAL A 27 -2.59 -4.27 -13.20
N THR A 28 -2.72 -3.16 -13.93
CA THR A 28 -2.01 -2.90 -15.19
C THR A 28 -1.56 -1.43 -15.25
N TYR A 29 -0.53 -1.16 -16.06
CA TYR A 29 0.06 0.17 -16.20
C TYR A 29 -0.18 0.74 -17.60
N GLY A 30 -0.29 2.06 -17.70
CA GLY A 30 -0.36 2.79 -18.98
C GLY A 30 -1.64 2.56 -19.78
N GLN A 31 -2.73 2.15 -19.12
CA GLN A 31 -4.04 2.00 -19.76
C GLN A 31 -4.77 3.35 -19.86
N GLU A 32 -5.80 3.39 -20.70
CA GLU A 32 -6.70 4.54 -20.79
C GLU A 32 -7.35 4.85 -19.43
N PRO A 33 -7.55 6.13 -19.06
CA PRO A 33 -8.09 6.52 -17.77
C PRO A 33 -9.40 5.80 -17.42
N ASN A 34 -9.52 5.36 -16.16
CA ASN A 34 -10.69 4.70 -15.60
C ASN A 34 -11.18 3.40 -16.29
N THR A 35 -10.35 2.75 -17.12
CA THR A 35 -10.72 1.49 -17.80
C THR A 35 -10.42 0.21 -17.00
N GLN A 36 -9.54 0.28 -16.01
CA GLN A 36 -9.12 -0.83 -15.15
C GLN A 36 -9.85 -0.78 -13.80
N THR A 37 -11.16 -0.52 -13.86
CA THR A 37 -11.95 -0.19 -12.68
C THR A 37 -13.28 -0.95 -12.65
N ASN A 38 -13.86 -1.04 -11.46
CA ASN A 38 -15.22 -1.52 -11.25
C ASN A 38 -15.91 -0.74 -10.11
N VAL A 39 -17.15 -1.11 -9.78
CA VAL A 39 -17.96 -0.43 -8.76
C VAL A 39 -17.34 -0.40 -7.36
N ILE A 40 -16.52 -1.39 -6.99
CA ILE A 40 -15.78 -1.41 -5.72
C ILE A 40 -14.68 -0.35 -5.74
N ASP A 41 -13.93 -0.27 -6.84
CA ASP A 41 -12.85 0.69 -7.01
C ASP A 41 -13.39 2.13 -6.98
N TRP A 42 -14.59 2.35 -7.52
CA TRP A 42 -15.29 3.64 -7.48
C TRP A 42 -15.96 3.96 -6.15
N GLY A 43 -15.96 3.04 -5.18
CA GLY A 43 -16.64 3.26 -3.89
C GLY A 43 -18.16 3.43 -4.01
N PHE A 44 -18.81 2.74 -4.96
CA PHE A 44 -20.26 2.87 -5.16
C PHE A 44 -21.05 2.46 -3.91
N PRO A 45 -22.25 3.04 -3.68
CA PRO A 45 -23.10 2.62 -2.57
C PRO A 45 -23.43 1.12 -2.63
N GLY A 46 -23.22 0.41 -1.52
CA GLY A 46 -23.55 -1.01 -1.37
C GLY A 46 -22.45 -2.00 -1.72
N VAL A 47 -21.27 -1.54 -2.15
CA VAL A 47 -20.13 -2.44 -2.44
C VAL A 47 -19.45 -2.92 -1.16
N LEU A 48 -18.77 -4.07 -1.25
CA LEU A 48 -17.98 -4.66 -0.16
C LEU A 48 -16.59 -5.07 -0.68
N PRO A 49 -15.53 -4.96 0.15
CA PRO A 49 -14.19 -5.39 -0.23
C PRO A 49 -14.06 -6.91 -0.23
N SER A 50 -13.30 -7.46 -1.17
CA SER A 50 -12.92 -8.87 -1.23
C SER A 50 -11.41 -9.01 -1.30
N ILE A 51 -10.80 -9.50 -0.22
CA ILE A 51 -9.34 -9.59 -0.09
C ILE A 51 -8.69 -10.47 -1.16
N ASN A 52 -7.56 -10.01 -1.68
CA ASN A 52 -6.72 -10.75 -2.59
C ASN A 52 -5.74 -11.66 -1.83
N ARG A 53 -5.97 -12.97 -1.92
CA ARG A 53 -5.10 -13.99 -1.31
C ARG A 53 -3.65 -13.90 -1.79
N GLY A 54 -3.43 -13.59 -3.07
CA GLY A 54 -2.10 -13.46 -3.66
C GLY A 54 -1.33 -12.26 -3.11
N ALA A 55 -2.00 -11.11 -2.98
CA ALA A 55 -1.41 -9.92 -2.36
C ALA A 55 -1.00 -10.20 -0.91
N TYR A 56 -1.90 -10.80 -0.12
CA TYR A 56 -1.61 -11.13 1.28
C TYR A 56 -0.46 -12.15 1.41
N GLN A 57 -0.40 -13.14 0.52
CA GLN A 57 0.71 -14.09 0.46
C GLN A 57 2.05 -13.39 0.15
N LEU A 58 2.07 -12.46 -0.81
CA LEU A 58 3.27 -11.68 -1.12
C LEU A 58 3.70 -10.81 0.07
N GLY A 59 2.76 -10.19 0.79
CA GLY A 59 3.05 -9.45 2.01
C GLY A 59 3.75 -10.33 3.07
N ILE A 60 3.26 -11.55 3.30
CA ILE A 60 3.90 -12.50 4.24
C ILE A 60 5.31 -12.85 3.76
N MET A 61 5.49 -13.11 2.45
CA MET A 61 6.82 -13.40 1.89
C MET A 61 7.80 -12.25 2.10
N VAL A 62 7.35 -11.01 1.92
CA VAL A 62 8.16 -9.81 2.22
C VAL A 62 8.50 -9.75 3.70
N GLY A 63 7.53 -9.94 4.60
CA GLY A 63 7.78 -9.96 6.04
C GLY A 63 8.83 -11.00 6.46
N LEU A 64 8.73 -12.23 5.92
CA LEU A 64 9.71 -13.29 6.18
C LEU A 64 11.10 -12.95 5.61
N ALA A 65 11.16 -12.37 4.40
CA ALA A 65 12.42 -11.94 3.79
C ALA A 65 13.10 -10.80 4.57
N LEU A 66 12.30 -9.98 5.25
CA LEU A 66 12.75 -8.90 6.14
C LEU A 66 12.93 -9.35 7.59
N HIS A 67 12.92 -10.67 7.84
CA HIS A 67 13.14 -11.27 9.16
C HIS A 67 12.15 -10.78 10.24
N ALA A 68 10.95 -10.38 9.85
CA ALA A 68 9.93 -9.88 10.77
C ALA A 68 9.18 -11.02 11.47
N ASP A 69 8.64 -10.69 12.65
CA ASP A 69 7.69 -11.51 13.37
C ASP A 69 6.31 -11.39 12.69
N ILE A 70 5.78 -12.50 12.16
CA ILE A 70 4.49 -12.49 11.44
C ILE A 70 3.32 -12.58 12.43
N THR A 71 2.40 -11.62 12.32
CA THR A 71 1.18 -11.57 13.12
C THR A 71 0.22 -12.69 12.71
N ARG A 72 -0.12 -13.58 13.65
CA ARG A 72 -1.00 -14.74 13.39
C ARG A 72 -2.48 -14.39 13.22
N LEU A 73 -2.92 -13.32 13.87
CA LEU A 73 -4.32 -12.86 13.87
C LEU A 73 -4.34 -11.39 13.52
N THR A 74 -4.60 -11.08 12.25
CA THR A 74 -4.69 -9.72 11.73
C THR A 74 -6.14 -9.31 11.50
N HIS A 75 -6.35 -8.01 11.35
CA HIS A 75 -7.57 -7.44 10.78
C HIS A 75 -7.18 -6.32 9.82
N PHE A 76 -8.18 -5.68 9.21
CA PHE A 76 -8.01 -4.47 8.43
C PHE A 76 -8.77 -3.32 9.09
N ASP A 77 -8.18 -2.14 9.00
CA ASP A 77 -8.66 -0.89 9.56
C ASP A 77 -9.01 0.09 8.45
N ARG A 78 -9.82 1.10 8.80
CA ARG A 78 -10.15 2.21 7.90
C ARG A 78 -9.37 3.44 8.31
N LYS A 79 -8.44 3.88 7.47
CA LYS A 79 -7.77 5.18 7.58
C LYS A 79 -8.62 6.22 6.85
N ASN A 80 -9.42 6.97 7.60
CA ASN A 80 -10.44 7.89 7.06
C ASN A 80 -9.82 9.23 6.67
N TYR A 81 -9.97 9.64 5.41
CA TYR A 81 -9.58 10.97 4.92
C TYR A 81 -10.24 11.25 3.56
N PHE A 82 -10.51 12.53 3.30
CA PHE A 82 -11.13 12.97 2.05
C PHE A 82 -10.07 13.41 1.05
N TYR A 83 -10.02 12.76 -0.10
CA TYR A 83 -9.23 13.20 -1.25
C TYR A 83 -9.82 12.65 -2.56
N PRO A 84 -9.77 13.35 -3.70
CA PRO A 84 -10.46 12.93 -4.93
C PRO A 84 -10.05 11.56 -5.47
N ASP A 85 -8.80 11.15 -5.28
CA ASP A 85 -8.29 9.84 -5.69
C ASP A 85 -8.58 8.70 -4.68
N ASN A 86 -9.23 9.03 -3.55
CA ASN A 86 -9.69 8.10 -2.54
C ASN A 86 -11.24 8.07 -2.47
N PRO A 87 -11.90 7.37 -3.39
CA PRO A 87 -13.35 7.48 -3.61
C PRO A 87 -14.20 6.95 -2.45
N LYS A 88 -13.62 6.13 -1.56
CA LYS A 88 -14.32 5.59 -0.38
C LYS A 88 -14.31 6.54 0.82
N ALA A 89 -13.54 7.64 0.73
CA ALA A 89 -13.19 8.52 1.86
C ALA A 89 -12.49 7.80 3.03
N TYR A 90 -12.00 6.59 2.78
CA TYR A 90 -11.11 5.84 3.66
C TYR A 90 -10.29 4.84 2.84
N GLN A 91 -9.03 4.67 3.25
CA GLN A 91 -8.15 3.62 2.75
C GLN A 91 -8.25 2.42 3.68
N ILE A 92 -8.40 1.21 3.13
CA ILE A 92 -8.30 -0.03 3.90
C ILE A 92 -6.82 -0.35 4.11
N THR A 93 -6.38 -0.42 5.36
CA THR A 93 -4.98 -0.63 5.79
C THR A 93 -4.93 -1.53 7.03
N GLN A 94 -3.80 -1.62 7.73
CA GLN A 94 -3.70 -2.29 9.04
C GLN A 94 -2.91 -1.40 10.01
N SER A 95 -3.60 -0.81 10.97
CA SER A 95 -3.00 0.09 11.97
C SER A 95 -2.81 -0.58 13.32
N GLU A 96 -3.81 -1.30 13.84
CA GLU A 96 -3.68 -1.89 15.18
C GLU A 96 -2.95 -3.25 15.16
N LYS A 97 -3.10 -3.99 14.06
CA LYS A 97 -2.52 -5.32 13.87
C LYS A 97 -1.81 -5.44 12.52
N PRO A 98 -0.62 -4.85 12.37
CA PRO A 98 0.17 -4.95 11.15
C PRO A 98 0.53 -6.40 10.84
N LEU A 99 0.83 -6.67 9.57
CA LEU A 99 1.16 -8.01 9.08
C LEU A 99 2.42 -8.59 9.73
N GLY A 100 3.41 -7.74 10.01
CA GLY A 100 4.59 -8.12 10.76
C GLY A 100 5.28 -6.95 11.44
N THR A 101 6.11 -7.27 12.44
CA THR A 101 6.85 -6.30 13.26
C THR A 101 8.28 -6.77 13.50
N ASN A 102 9.14 -5.89 14.00
CA ASN A 102 10.51 -6.22 14.44
C ASN A 102 11.40 -6.82 13.34
N GLY A 103 11.20 -6.42 12.08
CA GLY A 103 12.06 -6.82 10.98
C GLY A 103 13.39 -6.08 10.97
N TRP A 104 14.25 -6.41 10.00
CA TRP A 104 15.49 -5.67 9.74
C TRP A 104 16.04 -5.95 8.34
N VAL A 105 16.86 -5.01 7.86
CA VAL A 105 17.72 -5.18 6.68
C VAL A 105 19.18 -4.92 7.05
N GLU A 106 20.11 -5.71 6.52
CA GLU A 106 21.54 -5.48 6.67
C GLU A 106 22.05 -4.64 5.49
N ILE A 107 22.72 -3.54 5.81
CA ILE A 107 23.40 -2.68 4.84
C ILE A 107 24.91 -2.69 5.10
N GLU A 108 25.68 -2.34 4.08
CA GLU A 108 27.12 -2.14 4.20
C GLU A 108 27.47 -0.68 3.88
N VAL A 109 28.22 -0.05 4.79
CA VAL A 109 28.72 1.32 4.62
C VAL A 109 30.20 1.30 5.02
N ASP A 110 31.08 1.74 4.13
CA ASP A 110 32.53 1.79 4.35
C ASP A 110 33.12 0.44 4.85
N GLY A 111 32.64 -0.68 4.28
CA GLY A 111 33.07 -2.03 4.65
C GLY A 111 32.53 -2.54 6.00
N LYS A 112 31.64 -1.79 6.66
CA LYS A 112 31.01 -2.18 7.92
C LYS A 112 29.54 -2.54 7.71
N LYS A 113 29.17 -3.73 8.18
CA LYS A 113 27.78 -4.18 8.21
C LYS A 113 27.01 -3.50 9.34
N LYS A 114 25.80 -3.04 9.04
CA LYS A 114 24.87 -2.44 10.00
C LYS A 114 23.47 -2.98 9.75
N LYS A 115 22.75 -3.35 10.82
CA LYS A 115 21.33 -3.68 10.74
C LYS A 115 20.48 -2.44 10.95
N ILE A 116 19.53 -2.22 10.05
CA ILE A 116 18.51 -1.18 10.14
C ILE A 116 17.20 -1.87 10.49
N GLY A 117 16.64 -1.51 11.64
CA GLY A 117 15.37 -2.07 12.11
C GLY A 117 14.20 -1.61 11.23
N ILE A 118 13.25 -2.50 11.04
CA ILE A 118 11.97 -2.25 10.39
C ILE A 118 10.91 -2.44 11.48
N ALA A 119 10.30 -1.34 11.90
CA ALA A 119 9.36 -1.35 13.02
C ALA A 119 8.14 -2.22 12.70
N GLU A 120 7.55 -2.01 11.54
CA GLU A 120 6.35 -2.70 11.09
C GLU A 120 6.28 -2.82 9.57
N LEU A 121 5.43 -3.74 9.11
CA LEU A 121 4.98 -3.87 7.74
C LEU A 121 3.50 -4.29 7.75
N HIS A 122 2.71 -3.67 6.89
CA HIS A 122 1.31 -3.99 6.68
C HIS A 122 0.98 -4.01 5.20
N VAL A 123 -0.18 -4.57 4.86
CA VAL A 123 -0.75 -4.53 3.51
C VAL A 123 -1.95 -3.60 3.48
N GLU A 124 -2.00 -2.77 2.45
CA GLU A 124 -3.06 -1.77 2.24
C GLU A 124 -3.43 -1.70 0.77
N GLU A 125 -4.40 -0.86 0.42
CA GLU A 125 -4.70 -0.50 -0.96
C GLU A 125 -4.15 0.89 -1.31
N ASP A 126 -3.69 1.09 -2.54
CA ASP A 126 -3.27 2.39 -3.04
C ASP A 126 -4.46 3.28 -3.46
N ALA A 127 -4.22 4.59 -3.49
CA ALA A 127 -5.12 5.58 -4.05
C ALA A 127 -5.01 5.65 -5.59
N GLY A 128 -5.94 6.36 -6.21
CA GLY A 128 -5.88 6.70 -7.63
C GLY A 128 -4.74 7.68 -7.96
N LYS A 129 -4.89 8.35 -9.10
CA LYS A 129 -3.95 9.37 -9.58
C LYS A 129 -4.72 10.65 -9.91
N ASN A 130 -4.19 11.78 -9.48
CA ASN A 130 -4.63 13.10 -9.94
C ASN A 130 -3.66 13.65 -10.97
N GLN A 131 -4.20 14.28 -12.01
CA GLN A 131 -3.45 15.06 -12.97
C GLN A 131 -3.99 16.49 -12.96
N HIS A 132 -3.10 17.45 -12.69
CA HIS A 132 -3.42 18.87 -12.64
C HIS A 132 -3.06 19.50 -13.99
N GLU A 133 -4.00 20.22 -14.58
CA GLU A 133 -3.85 20.83 -15.89
C GLU A 133 -3.89 22.36 -15.79
N ASP A 134 -3.41 23.03 -16.84
CA ASP A 134 -3.32 24.50 -16.90
C ASP A 134 -4.70 25.20 -16.97
N ASP A 135 -5.78 24.44 -17.15
CA ASP A 135 -7.17 24.93 -17.14
C ASP A 135 -7.72 25.20 -15.73
N GLY A 136 -6.92 24.92 -14.69
CA GLY A 136 -7.27 25.11 -13.29
C GLY A 136 -8.07 23.96 -12.67
N TYR A 137 -8.25 22.84 -13.40
CA TYR A 137 -8.93 21.65 -12.91
C TYR A 137 -7.95 20.51 -12.62
N SER A 138 -8.45 19.52 -11.89
CA SER A 138 -7.74 18.26 -11.63
C SER A 138 -8.58 17.11 -12.12
N TYR A 139 -7.95 16.20 -12.86
CA TYR A 139 -8.56 15.02 -13.46
C TYR A 139 -8.17 13.79 -12.67
N VAL A 140 -9.16 12.97 -12.31
CA VAL A 140 -8.98 11.78 -11.48
C VAL A 140 -9.00 10.53 -12.34
N ASP A 141 -7.93 9.74 -12.26
CA ASP A 141 -7.86 8.38 -12.81
C ASP A 141 -7.80 7.36 -11.67
N LEU A 142 -8.83 6.52 -11.58
CA LEU A 142 -8.97 5.48 -10.55
C LEU A 142 -8.43 4.12 -10.99
N ASN A 143 -7.74 4.02 -12.14
CA ASN A 143 -7.09 2.77 -12.58
C ASN A 143 -6.20 2.17 -11.48
N ARG A 144 -5.42 3.00 -10.79
CA ARG A 144 -4.50 2.57 -9.72
C ARG A 144 -5.18 2.34 -8.37
N GLN A 145 -6.34 2.95 -8.14
CA GLN A 145 -7.04 2.81 -6.86
C GLN A 145 -7.30 1.34 -6.57
N GLY A 146 -6.97 0.87 -5.38
CA GLY A 146 -7.14 -0.53 -4.99
C GLY A 146 -5.92 -1.42 -5.26
N THR A 147 -4.85 -0.91 -5.90
CA THR A 147 -3.62 -1.69 -6.14
C THR A 147 -2.99 -2.11 -4.80
N PRO A 148 -2.53 -3.37 -4.64
CA PRO A 148 -1.87 -3.80 -3.40
C PRO A 148 -0.39 -3.39 -3.32
#